data_AF-A0A9D4FA92-F1
#
_entry.id   AF-A0A9D4FA92-F1
#
_cell.length_a   1.000
_cell.length_b   1.000
_cell.length_c   1.000
_cell.angle_alpha   90.00
_cell.angle_beta   90.00
_cell.angle_gamma   90.00
#
_symmetry.space_group_name_H-M   'P 1'
#
loop_
_entity.id
_entity.type
_entity.pdbx_description
1 polymer ?
#
loop_
_entity_poly.entity_id
_entity_poly.type
_entity_poly.pdbx_seq_one_letter_code
_entity_poly.pdbx_strand_id
1 'polypeptide(L)'
;MKYKMNSAREADAERDREMAKIKFQAQRLEERLNVARVETENAKRELKNAQDGRAVVDKKLKAMSKENADLKNNVSQLRVKLGVANANYNVGKHEAESLRKNHQDSQIMIARLEERLNAANQELERLRNPANPEGSEEVKKKLTTEKKDLKRLRAEVARLEETLEHEQKRFRELEEEHKIIQDDVMRQRHLLSDMQTALEMAEMTLQAERASREDYEKQNHQLRMEREHFEDTLKEYKVKLGISLASKNVNVRHAELLKKKDEEYQYTIQNLEKRLKISQTEIEKLKSRAMLTGKTADSLQEHKSRLKKYRNGFSMEFITPRSFDKLNPNSSGWTPTRGSPKGSHDRISVGSTGSITKTQPPQIKSKSGRVSLP
;
A
#
# COMPACT_ATOMS: atom_id res chain seq x y z
N MET A 1 -57.46 -24.31 -38.06
CA MET A 1 -57.07 -23.06 -37.36
C MET A 1 -56.71 -23.25 -35.88
N LYS A 2 -57.32 -24.18 -35.12
CA LYS A 2 -56.99 -24.38 -33.68
C LYS A 2 -55.53 -24.75 -33.37
N TYR A 3 -54.85 -25.53 -34.22
CA TYR A 3 -53.45 -25.92 -34.00
C TYR A 3 -52.42 -24.77 -34.14
N LYS A 4 -52.69 -23.75 -34.96
CA LYS A 4 -51.78 -22.58 -35.09
C LYS A 4 -51.86 -21.63 -33.89
N MET A 5 -52.98 -21.57 -33.19
CA MET A 5 -53.10 -20.74 -31.98
C MET A 5 -52.39 -21.35 -30.76
N ASN A 6 -52.32 -22.68 -30.66
CA ASN A 6 -51.63 -23.33 -29.55
C ASN A 6 -50.10 -23.17 -29.65
N SER A 7 -49.54 -23.29 -30.87
CA SER A 7 -48.10 -23.08 -31.10
C SER A 7 -47.64 -21.66 -30.81
N ALA A 8 -48.45 -20.64 -31.13
CA ALA A 8 -48.11 -19.25 -30.81
C ALA A 8 -48.10 -18.99 -29.29
N ARG A 9 -49.05 -19.57 -28.54
CA ARG A 9 -49.10 -19.46 -27.08
C ARG A 9 -47.94 -20.18 -26.39
N GLU A 10 -47.52 -21.33 -26.92
CA GLU A 10 -46.34 -22.05 -26.42
C GLU A 10 -45.05 -21.26 -26.64
N ALA A 11 -44.87 -20.67 -27.83
CA ALA A 11 -43.70 -19.86 -28.15
C ALA A 11 -43.60 -18.59 -27.28
N ASP A 12 -44.73 -17.94 -26.97
CA ASP A 12 -44.75 -16.78 -26.08
C ASP A 12 -44.47 -17.18 -24.62
N ALA A 13 -45.03 -18.31 -24.14
CA ALA A 13 -44.73 -18.84 -22.82
C ALA A 13 -43.24 -19.24 -22.65
N GLU A 14 -42.61 -19.73 -23.72
CA GLU A 14 -41.19 -20.08 -23.72
C GLU A 14 -40.28 -18.85 -23.70
N ARG A 15 -40.65 -17.79 -24.45
CA ARG A 15 -39.98 -16.47 -24.34
C ARG A 15 -40.10 -15.88 -22.94
N ASP A 16 -41.26 -15.99 -22.31
CA ASP A 16 -41.45 -15.49 -20.95
C ASP A 16 -40.58 -16.25 -19.93
N ARG A 17 -40.43 -17.57 -20.10
CA ARG A 17 -39.50 -18.38 -19.28
C ARG A 17 -38.04 -18.00 -19.52
N GLU A 18 -37.63 -17.74 -20.76
CA GLU A 18 -36.27 -17.25 -21.05
C GLU A 18 -36.03 -15.85 -20.48
N MET A 19 -36.98 -14.94 -20.65
CA MET A 19 -36.91 -13.59 -20.09
C MET A 19 -36.82 -13.63 -18.56
N ALA A 20 -37.56 -14.53 -17.90
CA ALA A 20 -37.46 -14.74 -16.47
C ALA A 20 -36.06 -15.25 -16.06
N LYS A 21 -35.49 -16.21 -16.78
CA LYS A 21 -34.11 -16.70 -16.54
C LYS A 21 -33.07 -15.59 -16.73
N ILE A 22 -33.22 -14.76 -17.77
CA ILE A 22 -32.32 -13.63 -18.04
C ILE A 22 -32.44 -12.58 -16.93
N LYS A 23 -33.66 -12.19 -16.54
CA LYS A 23 -33.87 -11.26 -15.42
C LYS A 23 -33.26 -11.77 -14.12
N PHE A 24 -33.46 -13.05 -13.79
CA PHE A 24 -32.86 -13.66 -12.60
C PHE A 24 -31.32 -13.65 -12.64
N GLN A 25 -30.72 -13.96 -13.79
CA GLN A 25 -29.27 -13.88 -13.95
C GLN A 25 -28.74 -12.45 -13.88
N ALA A 26 -29.46 -11.47 -14.45
CA ALA A 26 -29.11 -10.05 -14.38
C ALA A 26 -29.15 -9.55 -12.93
N GLN A 27 -30.21 -9.88 -12.19
CA GLN A 27 -30.37 -9.53 -10.78
C GLN A 27 -29.23 -10.11 -9.93
N ARG A 28 -28.87 -11.38 -10.15
CA ARG A 28 -27.75 -12.03 -9.44
C ARG A 28 -26.38 -11.41 -9.79
N LEU A 29 -26.18 -10.94 -11.03
CA LEU A 29 -24.96 -10.23 -11.41
C LEU A 29 -24.90 -8.83 -10.79
N GLU A 30 -26.04 -8.15 -10.71
CA GLU A 30 -26.15 -6.83 -10.07
C GLU A 30 -25.89 -6.90 -8.57
N GLU A 31 -26.43 -7.92 -7.88
CA GLU A 31 -26.10 -8.22 -6.47
C GLU A 31 -24.60 -8.46 -6.27
N ARG A 32 -23.97 -9.29 -7.10
CA ARG A 32 -22.51 -9.53 -7.04
C ARG A 32 -21.70 -8.27 -7.28
N LEU A 33 -22.14 -7.41 -8.20
CA LEU A 33 -21.46 -6.15 -8.50
C LEU A 33 -21.60 -5.16 -7.35
N ASN A 34 -22.73 -5.14 -6.67
CA ASN A 34 -22.94 -4.34 -5.46
C ASN A 34 -22.08 -4.83 -4.29
N VAL A 35 -22.00 -6.14 -4.06
CA VAL A 35 -21.09 -6.73 -3.06
C VAL A 35 -19.64 -6.34 -3.34
N ALA A 36 -19.17 -6.53 -4.58
CA ALA A 36 -17.81 -6.17 -4.97
C ALA A 36 -17.54 -4.65 -4.81
N ARG A 37 -18.52 -3.78 -5.09
CA ARG A 37 -18.39 -2.33 -4.84
C ARG A 37 -18.19 -2.04 -3.36
N VAL A 38 -19.02 -2.62 -2.48
CA VAL A 38 -18.91 -2.44 -1.03
C VAL A 38 -17.57 -2.95 -0.52
N GLU A 39 -17.12 -4.11 -0.97
CA GLU A 39 -15.81 -4.68 -0.62
C GLU A 39 -14.65 -3.76 -1.05
N THR A 40 -14.71 -3.21 -2.27
CA THR A 40 -13.67 -2.27 -2.74
C THR A 40 -13.68 -0.94 -1.97
N GLU A 41 -14.83 -0.45 -1.52
CA GLU A 41 -14.89 0.72 -0.65
C GLU A 41 -14.34 0.42 0.74
N ASN A 42 -14.66 -0.73 1.32
CA ASN A 42 -14.13 -1.15 2.61
C ASN A 42 -12.60 -1.28 2.55
N ALA A 43 -12.05 -1.94 1.53
CA ALA A 43 -10.61 -2.05 1.32
C ALA A 43 -9.93 -0.67 1.15
N LYS A 44 -10.58 0.30 0.50
CA LYS A 44 -10.09 1.68 0.42
C LYS A 44 -10.06 2.38 1.78
N ARG A 45 -11.09 2.18 2.61
CA ARG A 45 -11.14 2.74 3.97
C ARG A 45 -10.05 2.13 4.85
N GLU A 46 -9.85 0.82 4.79
CA GLU A 46 -8.79 0.11 5.51
C GLU A 46 -7.39 0.57 5.09
N LEU A 47 -7.14 0.71 3.78
CA LEU A 47 -5.87 1.23 3.26
C LEU A 47 -5.60 2.65 3.78
N LYS A 48 -6.62 3.52 3.80
CA LYS A 48 -6.49 4.88 4.32
C LYS A 48 -6.18 4.86 5.83
N ASN A 49 -6.89 4.06 6.61
CA ASN A 49 -6.64 3.92 8.05
C ASN A 49 -5.22 3.40 8.32
N ALA A 50 -4.72 2.46 7.52
CA ALA A 50 -3.35 1.96 7.63
C ALA A 50 -2.30 3.04 7.27
N GLN A 51 -2.57 3.88 6.27
CA GLN A 51 -1.71 5.01 5.92
C GLN A 51 -1.67 6.07 7.02
N ASP A 52 -2.84 6.42 7.58
CA ASP A 52 -2.94 7.36 8.70
C ASP A 52 -2.24 6.80 9.96
N GLY A 53 -2.43 5.51 10.25
CA GLY A 53 -1.70 4.81 11.32
C GLY A 53 -0.19 4.86 11.14
N ARG A 54 0.33 4.63 9.92
CA ARG A 54 1.76 4.74 9.62
C ARG A 54 2.27 6.17 9.82
N ALA A 55 1.51 7.19 9.42
CA ALA A 55 1.90 8.58 9.61
C ALA A 55 2.01 8.95 11.10
N VAL A 56 1.13 8.42 11.94
CA VAL A 56 1.19 8.58 13.40
C VAL A 56 2.44 7.91 13.98
N VAL A 57 2.72 6.66 13.59
CA VAL A 57 3.92 5.93 14.02
C VAL A 57 5.20 6.66 13.60
N ASP A 58 5.30 7.11 12.35
CA ASP A 58 6.46 7.86 11.86
C ASP A 58 6.65 9.20 12.61
N LYS A 59 5.56 9.88 12.97
CA LYS A 59 5.61 11.10 13.79
C LYS A 59 6.13 10.80 15.19
N LYS A 60 5.65 9.72 15.83
CA LYS A 60 6.10 9.27 17.15
C LYS A 60 7.58 8.86 17.13
N LEU A 61 8.01 8.14 16.10
CA LEU A 61 9.39 7.70 15.93
C LEU A 61 10.36 8.88 15.74
N LYS A 62 9.95 9.92 14.98
CA LYS A 62 10.70 11.17 14.87
C LYS A 62 10.80 11.92 16.22
N ALA A 63 9.71 11.98 16.97
CA ALA A 63 9.70 12.63 18.29
C ALA A 63 10.64 11.92 19.27
N MET A 64 10.53 10.59 19.40
CA MET A 64 11.42 9.79 20.26
C MET A 64 12.87 9.87 19.81
N SER A 65 13.14 9.88 18.49
CA SER A 65 14.51 10.04 17.98
C SER A 65 15.12 11.38 18.35
N LYS A 66 14.32 12.45 18.41
CA LYS A 66 14.77 13.77 18.85
C LYS A 66 15.05 13.78 20.35
N GLU A 67 14.13 13.24 21.15
CA GLU A 67 14.30 13.12 22.60
C GLU A 67 15.54 12.30 22.97
N ASN A 68 15.82 11.20 22.26
CA ASN A 68 17.04 10.43 22.44
C ASN A 68 18.32 11.22 22.12
N ALA A 69 18.29 12.09 21.10
CA ALA A 69 19.43 12.95 20.78
C ALA A 69 19.65 13.99 21.89
N ASP A 70 18.58 14.57 22.42
CA ASP A 70 18.63 15.53 23.52
C ASP A 70 19.13 14.87 24.82
N LEU A 71 18.67 13.66 25.15
CA LEU A 71 19.18 12.87 26.27
C LEU A 71 20.66 12.54 26.14
N LYS A 72 21.14 12.14 24.95
CA LYS A 72 22.57 11.89 24.70
C LYS A 72 23.42 13.14 24.91
N ASN A 73 22.93 14.30 24.48
CA ASN A 73 23.60 15.58 24.71
C ASN A 73 23.66 15.91 26.20
N ASN A 74 22.56 15.74 26.94
CA ASN A 74 22.50 16.00 28.37
C ASN A 74 23.43 15.07 29.17
N VAL A 75 23.45 13.76 28.85
CA VAL A 75 24.38 12.80 29.46
C VAL A 75 25.83 13.21 29.21
N SER A 76 26.15 13.66 27.98
CA SER A 76 27.49 14.12 27.64
C SER A 76 27.90 15.37 28.45
N GLN A 77 26.99 16.34 28.60
CA GLN A 77 27.23 17.53 29.42
C GLN A 77 27.43 17.18 30.90
N LEU A 78 26.63 16.26 31.45
CA LEU A 78 26.80 15.79 32.83
C LEU A 78 28.11 15.05 33.04
N ARG A 79 28.57 14.24 32.07
CA ARG A 79 29.91 13.62 32.14
C ARG A 79 31.03 14.66 32.24
N VAL A 80 30.93 15.74 31.46
CA VAL A 80 31.90 16.84 31.54
C VAL A 80 31.85 17.52 32.91
N LYS A 81 30.65 17.86 33.40
CA LYS A 81 30.48 18.47 34.73
C LYS A 81 31.02 17.58 35.86
N LEU A 82 30.75 16.27 35.80
CA LEU A 82 31.27 15.29 36.75
C LEU A 82 32.80 15.17 36.66
N GLY A 83 33.36 15.25 35.45
CA GLY A 83 34.81 15.28 35.23
C GLY A 83 35.47 16.50 35.90
N VAL A 84 34.89 17.69 35.71
CA VAL A 84 35.36 18.92 36.36
C VAL A 84 35.21 18.84 37.89
N ALA A 85 34.06 18.36 38.38
CA ALA A 85 33.83 18.22 39.82
C ALA A 85 34.80 17.24 40.48
N ASN A 86 35.07 16.08 39.84
CA ASN A 86 36.08 15.13 40.33
C ASN A 86 37.49 15.73 40.31
N ALA A 87 37.84 16.52 39.30
CA ALA A 87 39.14 17.20 39.25
C ALA A 87 39.28 18.20 40.41
N ASN A 88 38.25 19.02 40.65
CA ASN A 88 38.23 19.97 41.76
C ASN A 88 38.31 19.26 43.13
N TYR A 89 37.60 18.13 43.29
CA TYR A 89 37.70 17.29 44.48
C TYR A 89 39.13 16.82 44.74
N ASN A 90 39.83 16.34 43.70
CA ASN A 90 41.20 15.86 43.84
C ASN A 90 42.18 17.00 44.18
N VAL A 91 41.99 18.19 43.62
CA VAL A 91 42.77 19.39 43.96
C VAL A 91 42.54 19.76 45.43
N GLY A 92 41.28 19.90 45.86
CA GLY A 92 40.94 20.23 47.24
C GLY A 92 41.47 19.18 48.24
N LYS A 93 41.45 17.90 47.89
CA LYS A 93 42.05 16.83 48.70
C LYS A 93 43.56 17.03 48.88
N HIS A 94 44.30 17.31 47.80
CA HIS A 94 45.74 17.56 47.87
C HIS A 94 46.10 18.84 48.65
N GLU A 95 45.28 19.90 48.51
CA GLU A 95 45.43 21.13 49.30
C GLU A 95 45.20 20.87 50.79
N ALA A 96 44.15 20.12 51.14
CA ALA A 96 43.88 19.71 52.52
C ALA A 96 45.01 18.86 53.12
N GLU A 97 45.55 17.91 52.36
CA GLU A 97 46.72 17.11 52.78
C GLU A 97 47.97 17.98 53.00
N SER A 98 48.20 18.96 52.12
CA SER A 98 49.31 19.91 52.25
C SER A 98 49.17 20.79 53.49
N LEU A 99 47.97 21.26 53.79
CA LEU A 99 47.69 22.02 55.01
C LEU A 99 47.85 21.18 56.28
N ARG A 100 47.41 19.91 56.29
CA ARG A 100 47.66 18.99 57.42
C ARG A 100 49.15 18.86 57.71
N LYS A 101 49.96 18.68 56.67
CA LYS A 101 51.41 18.58 56.80
C LYS A 101 52.02 19.86 57.36
N ASN A 102 51.67 21.01 56.80
CA ASN A 102 52.15 22.31 57.28
C ASN A 102 51.75 22.55 58.75
N HIS A 103 50.51 22.21 59.12
CA HIS A 103 50.03 22.32 60.50
C HIS A 103 50.86 21.46 61.46
N GLN A 104 51.15 20.21 61.06
CA GLN A 104 52.01 19.31 61.84
C GLN A 104 53.44 19.86 61.98
N ASP A 105 54.01 20.41 60.92
CA ASP A 105 55.34 21.03 60.94
C ASP A 105 55.37 22.26 61.87
N SER A 106 54.32 23.10 61.83
CA SER A 106 54.15 24.24 62.74
C SER A 106 54.04 23.81 64.21
N GLN A 107 53.28 22.76 64.52
CA GLN A 107 53.20 22.21 65.88
C GLN A 107 54.57 21.73 66.38
N ILE A 108 55.34 21.03 65.54
CA ILE A 108 56.71 20.60 65.88
C ILE A 108 57.61 21.80 66.14
N MET A 109 57.49 22.87 65.33
CA MET A 109 58.27 24.09 65.52
C MET A 109 57.94 24.79 66.83
N ILE A 110 56.65 24.92 67.17
CA ILE A 110 56.20 25.48 68.45
C ILE A 110 56.77 24.67 69.62
N ALA A 111 56.63 23.33 69.59
CA ALA A 111 57.16 22.46 70.64
C ALA A 111 58.69 22.63 70.84
N ARG A 112 59.45 22.78 69.75
CA ARG A 112 60.90 23.07 69.82
C ARG A 112 61.20 24.45 70.41
N LEU A 113 60.38 25.46 70.13
CA LEU A 113 60.54 26.80 70.70
C LEU A 113 60.18 26.82 72.19
N GLU A 114 59.15 26.09 72.60
CA GLU A 114 58.79 25.90 74.02
C GLU A 114 59.93 25.22 74.80
N GLU A 115 60.55 24.19 74.23
CA GLU A 115 61.71 23.53 74.83
C GLU A 115 62.88 24.52 75.02
N ARG A 116 63.19 25.33 74.00
CA ARG A 116 64.22 26.39 74.10
C ARG A 116 63.86 27.45 75.14
N LEU A 117 62.60 27.88 75.19
CA LEU A 117 62.10 28.84 76.17
C LEU A 117 62.24 28.29 77.59
N ASN A 118 61.91 27.01 77.81
CA ASN A 118 62.06 26.34 79.09
C ASN A 118 63.53 26.22 79.50
N ALA A 119 64.44 25.90 78.57
CA ALA A 119 65.88 25.89 78.84
C ALA A 119 66.40 27.29 79.23
N ALA A 120 66.00 28.34 78.51
CA ALA A 120 66.36 29.72 78.84
C ALA A 120 65.78 30.19 80.20
N ASN A 121 64.56 29.77 80.54
CA ASN A 121 63.97 30.02 81.86
C ASN A 121 64.79 29.36 82.98
N GLN A 122 65.22 28.11 82.80
CA GLN A 122 66.08 27.41 83.77
C GLN A 122 67.45 28.09 83.92
N GLU A 123 68.04 28.59 82.84
CA GLU A 123 69.30 29.34 82.88
C GLU A 123 69.17 30.67 83.63
N LEU A 124 68.11 31.44 83.34
CA LEU A 124 67.78 32.64 84.11
C LEU A 124 67.60 32.35 85.60
N GLU A 125 66.97 31.23 85.95
CA GLU A 125 66.76 30.82 87.34
C GLU A 125 68.07 30.47 88.04
N ARG A 126 69.00 29.81 87.33
CA ARG A 126 70.39 29.60 87.80
C ARG A 126 71.14 30.91 88.00
N LEU A 127 71.04 31.85 87.05
CA LEU A 127 71.69 33.17 87.14
C LEU A 127 71.07 34.07 88.22
N ARG A 128 69.81 33.85 88.59
CA ARG A 128 69.11 34.58 89.66
C ARG A 128 69.58 34.17 91.05
N ASN A 129 70.08 32.93 91.21
CA ASN A 129 70.62 32.39 92.45
C ASN A 129 72.11 32.01 92.30
N PRO A 130 73.03 32.98 92.08
CA PRO A 130 74.43 32.66 91.87
C PRO A 130 75.06 32.13 93.16
N ALA A 131 75.65 30.93 93.10
CA ALA A 131 76.36 30.31 94.23
C ALA A 131 77.67 31.04 94.63
N ASN A 132 78.11 32.05 93.84
CA ASN A 132 79.35 32.79 94.10
C ASN A 132 79.22 34.27 93.67
N PRO A 133 79.43 35.26 94.56
CA PRO A 133 79.13 36.68 94.31
C PRO A 133 80.20 37.47 93.52
N GLU A 134 81.39 36.93 93.26
CA GLU A 134 82.51 37.66 92.64
C GLU A 134 82.36 37.97 91.13
N GLY A 135 81.39 37.36 90.43
CA GLY A 135 81.09 37.58 89.00
C GLY A 135 79.94 38.55 88.68
N SER A 136 79.54 39.39 89.63
CA SER A 136 78.25 40.13 89.66
C SER A 136 77.92 40.99 88.42
N GLU A 137 78.89 41.70 87.85
CA GLU A 137 78.69 42.56 86.65
C GLU A 137 78.41 41.75 85.38
N GLU A 138 79.15 40.66 85.19
CA GLU A 138 79.05 39.81 84.00
C GLU A 138 77.75 38.98 84.03
N VAL A 139 77.35 38.52 85.22
CA VAL A 139 76.05 37.88 85.46
C VAL A 139 74.89 38.84 85.19
N LYS A 140 74.99 40.12 85.60
CA LYS A 140 73.96 41.13 85.29
C LYS A 140 73.81 41.39 83.80
N LYS A 141 74.93 41.48 83.05
CA LYS A 141 74.89 41.65 81.59
C LYS A 141 74.20 40.46 80.92
N LYS A 142 74.62 39.23 81.26
CA LYS A 142 73.98 37.98 80.77
C LYS A 142 72.48 37.91 81.10
N LEU A 143 72.11 38.30 82.32
CA LEU A 143 70.70 38.37 82.73
C LEU A 143 69.88 39.36 81.88
N THR A 144 70.46 40.51 81.51
CA THR A 144 69.74 41.50 80.67
C THR A 144 69.60 41.05 79.22
N THR A 145 70.58 40.33 78.68
CA THR A 145 70.49 39.77 77.32
C THR A 145 69.47 38.63 77.28
N GLU A 146 69.52 37.70 78.23
CA GLU A 146 68.56 36.59 78.31
C GLU A 146 67.13 37.09 78.51
N LYS A 147 66.90 38.14 79.31
CA LYS A 147 65.56 38.76 79.43
C LYS A 147 65.03 39.32 78.12
N LYS A 148 65.89 39.91 77.28
CA LYS A 148 65.49 40.42 75.96
C LYS A 148 65.17 39.28 75.00
N ASP A 149 65.97 38.22 75.02
CA ASP A 149 65.74 37.05 74.17
C ASP A 149 64.49 36.29 74.60
N LEU A 150 64.23 36.18 75.89
CA LEU A 150 62.99 35.61 76.43
C LEU A 150 61.77 36.42 75.99
N LYS A 151 61.83 37.76 76.02
CA LYS A 151 60.75 38.62 75.51
C LYS A 151 60.52 38.41 74.01
N ARG A 152 61.59 38.25 73.21
CA ARG A 152 61.50 37.94 71.78
C ARG A 152 60.85 36.58 71.54
N LEU A 153 61.32 35.54 72.24
CA LEU A 153 60.77 34.18 72.14
C LEU A 153 59.28 34.15 72.53
N ARG A 154 58.87 34.84 73.60
CA ARG A 154 57.44 34.94 73.97
C ARG A 154 56.59 35.61 72.88
N ALA A 155 57.11 36.67 72.26
CA ALA A 155 56.40 37.35 71.17
C ALA A 155 56.31 36.47 69.91
N GLU A 156 57.36 35.69 69.61
CA GLU A 156 57.37 34.75 68.49
C GLU A 156 56.42 33.58 68.71
N VAL A 157 56.39 32.99 69.92
CA VAL A 157 55.43 31.95 70.30
C VAL A 157 53.99 32.46 70.14
N ALA A 158 53.67 33.63 70.69
CA ALA A 158 52.33 34.21 70.56
C ALA A 158 51.91 34.44 69.09
N ARG A 159 52.84 34.89 68.24
CA ARG A 159 52.58 35.07 66.80
C ARG A 159 52.34 33.74 66.09
N LEU A 160 53.08 32.69 66.45
CA LEU A 160 52.91 31.35 65.89
C LEU A 160 51.62 30.70 66.37
N GLU A 161 51.22 30.89 67.63
CA GLU A 161 49.92 30.45 68.16
C GLU A 161 48.74 31.08 67.40
N GLU A 162 48.77 32.39 67.15
CA GLU A 162 47.75 33.08 66.36
C GLU A 162 47.69 32.55 64.92
N THR A 163 48.86 32.31 64.31
CA THR A 163 48.95 31.71 62.97
C THR A 163 48.37 30.30 62.95
N LEU A 164 48.66 29.50 63.98
CA LEU A 164 48.17 28.13 64.14
C LEU A 164 46.64 28.10 64.28
N GLU A 165 46.06 29.01 65.06
CA GLU A 165 44.60 29.12 65.23
C GLU A 165 43.92 29.50 63.91
N HIS A 166 44.49 30.45 63.16
CA HIS A 166 43.99 30.81 61.84
C HIS A 166 44.08 29.63 60.85
N GLU A 167 45.17 28.86 60.86
CA GLU A 167 45.32 27.66 60.04
C GLU A 167 44.30 26.59 60.41
N GLN A 168 44.04 26.36 61.70
CA GLN A 168 43.02 25.41 62.16
C GLN A 168 41.61 25.82 61.76
N LYS A 169 41.29 27.11 61.80
CA LYS A 169 40.00 27.62 61.33
C LYS A 169 39.84 27.38 59.82
N ARG A 170 40.85 27.77 59.03
CA ARG A 170 40.88 27.55 57.59
C ARG A 170 40.78 26.06 57.23
N PHE A 171 41.43 25.20 58.03
CA PHE A 171 41.37 23.76 57.84
C PHE A 171 39.94 23.21 58.03
N ARG A 172 39.22 23.66 59.06
CA ARG A 172 37.81 23.31 59.27
C ARG A 172 36.90 23.78 58.13
N GLU A 173 37.08 25.02 57.66
CA GLU A 173 36.33 25.56 56.52
C GLU A 173 36.53 24.70 55.26
N LEU A 174 37.77 24.29 54.97
CA LEU A 174 38.08 23.42 53.83
C LEU A 174 37.51 22.00 53.98
N GLU A 175 37.47 21.45 55.20
CA GLU A 175 36.83 20.15 55.44
C GLU A 175 35.31 20.21 55.20
N GLU A 176 34.65 21.30 55.57
CA GLU A 176 33.23 21.53 55.28
C GLU A 176 32.98 21.69 53.77
N GLU A 177 33.81 22.48 53.08
CA GLU A 177 33.73 22.62 51.61
C GLU A 177 33.93 21.28 50.89
N HIS A 178 34.93 20.50 51.31
CA HIS A 178 35.19 19.18 50.74
C HIS A 178 33.99 18.23 50.93
N LYS A 179 33.32 18.29 52.09
CA LYS A 179 32.10 17.52 52.35
C LYS A 179 30.97 17.93 51.41
N ILE A 180 30.75 19.23 51.21
CA ILE A 180 29.72 19.75 50.29
C ILE A 180 30.01 19.28 48.85
N ILE A 181 31.26 19.41 48.38
CA ILE A 181 31.68 18.97 47.05
C ILE A 181 31.48 17.46 46.89
N GLN A 182 31.82 16.67 47.90
CA GLN A 182 31.63 15.22 47.88
C GLN A 182 30.15 14.84 47.74
N ASP A 183 29.26 15.49 48.51
CA ASP A 183 27.82 15.26 48.42
C ASP A 183 27.28 15.65 47.04
N ASP A 184 27.75 16.76 46.46
CA ASP A 184 27.40 17.19 45.10
C ASP A 184 27.86 16.19 44.04
N VAL A 185 29.08 15.66 44.14
CA VAL A 185 29.58 14.61 43.24
C VAL A 185 28.72 13.36 43.36
N MET A 186 28.32 12.95 44.57
CA MET A 186 27.44 11.79 44.78
C MET A 186 26.04 12.01 44.18
N ARG A 187 25.46 13.20 44.34
CA ARG A 187 24.20 13.60 43.69
C ARG A 187 24.30 13.55 42.17
N GLN A 188 25.37 14.11 41.59
CA GLN A 188 25.59 14.10 40.15
C GLN A 188 25.79 12.68 39.60
N ARG A 189 26.46 11.79 40.34
CA ARG A 189 26.61 10.38 39.96
C ARG A 189 25.27 9.65 39.93
N HIS A 190 24.41 9.86 40.92
CA HIS A 190 23.05 9.29 40.90
C HIS A 190 22.26 9.80 39.70
N LEU A 191 22.25 11.11 39.46
CA LEU A 191 21.56 11.69 38.29
C LEU A 191 22.09 11.13 36.96
N LEU A 192 23.40 10.95 36.83
CA LEU A 192 24.00 10.34 35.65
C LEU A 192 23.54 8.89 35.46
N SER A 193 23.44 8.12 36.55
CA SER A 193 22.97 6.73 36.54
C SER A 193 21.50 6.65 36.11
N ASP A 194 20.65 7.52 36.66
CA ASP A 194 19.23 7.59 36.30
C ASP A 194 19.04 7.95 34.82
N MET A 195 19.82 8.91 34.33
CA MET A 195 19.79 9.30 32.91
C MET A 195 20.31 8.20 31.98
N GLN A 196 21.30 7.41 32.41
CA GLN A 196 21.77 6.25 31.65
C GLN A 196 20.69 5.17 31.56
N THR A 197 20.03 4.88 32.68
CA THR A 197 18.92 3.92 32.72
C THR A 197 17.76 4.39 31.84
N ALA A 198 17.42 5.68 31.88
CA ALA A 198 16.41 6.27 31.01
C ALA A 198 16.78 6.17 29.52
N LEU A 199 18.06 6.40 29.18
CA LEU A 199 18.55 6.26 27.81
C LEU A 199 18.45 4.81 27.32
N GLU A 200 18.84 3.83 28.14
CA GLU A 200 18.72 2.41 27.81
C GLU A 200 17.26 1.99 27.57
N MET A 201 16.33 2.42 28.43
CA MET A 201 14.90 2.18 28.24
C MET A 201 14.36 2.83 26.96
N ALA A 202 14.80 4.04 26.64
CA ALA A 202 14.40 4.75 25.42
C ALA A 202 14.96 4.07 24.16
N GLU A 203 16.19 3.55 24.21
CA GLU A 203 16.79 2.78 23.10
C GLU A 203 16.06 1.44 22.88
N MET A 204 15.71 0.72 23.95
CA MET A 204 14.88 -0.49 23.84
C MET A 204 13.50 -0.19 23.23
N THR A 205 12.85 0.89 23.67
CA THR A 205 11.55 1.31 23.14
C THR A 205 11.64 1.67 21.66
N LEU A 206 12.69 2.39 21.26
CA LEU A 206 12.93 2.72 19.85
C LEU A 206 13.17 1.46 19.01
N GLN A 207 13.87 0.45 19.55
CA GLN A 207 14.09 -0.82 18.86
C GLN A 207 12.78 -1.61 18.68
N ALA A 208 11.93 -1.64 19.70
CA ALA A 208 10.61 -2.29 19.61
C ALA A 208 9.71 -1.60 18.56
N GLU A 209 9.71 -0.27 18.50
CA GLU A 209 8.96 0.51 17.50
C GLU A 209 9.51 0.31 16.07
N ARG A 210 10.84 0.13 15.92
CA ARG A 210 11.44 -0.23 14.62
C ARG A 210 11.01 -1.63 14.16
N ALA A 211 10.98 -2.61 15.05
CA ALA A 211 10.50 -3.96 14.75
C ALA A 211 9.01 -3.94 14.35
N SER A 212 8.19 -3.24 15.13
CA SER A 212 6.77 -3.03 14.82
C SER A 212 6.56 -2.38 13.44
N ARG A 213 7.36 -1.36 13.09
CA ARG A 213 7.32 -0.74 11.76
C ARG A 213 7.67 -1.74 10.65
N GLU A 214 8.67 -2.60 10.84
CA GLU A 214 9.04 -3.62 9.86
C GLU A 214 7.89 -4.60 9.62
N ASP A 215 7.20 -5.02 10.69
CA ASP A 215 6.04 -5.90 10.60
C ASP A 215 4.86 -5.24 9.86
N TYR A 216 4.60 -3.95 10.11
CA TYR A 216 3.61 -3.19 9.34
C TYR A 216 3.98 -3.03 7.87
N GLU A 217 5.28 -2.93 7.55
CA GLU A 217 5.76 -2.88 6.16
C GLU A 217 5.59 -4.23 5.45
N LYS A 218 5.85 -5.34 6.14
CA LYS A 218 5.55 -6.71 5.64
C LYS A 218 4.05 -6.90 5.41
N GLN A 219 3.20 -6.52 6.36
CA GLN A 219 1.75 -6.60 6.23
C GLN A 219 1.24 -5.75 5.06
N ASN A 220 1.76 -4.53 4.89
CA ASN A 220 1.42 -3.69 3.73
C ASN A 220 1.84 -4.33 2.40
N HIS A 221 3.00 -4.98 2.36
CA HIS A 221 3.45 -5.67 1.15
C HIS A 221 2.51 -6.84 0.82
N GLN A 222 2.09 -7.61 1.82
CA GLN A 222 1.14 -8.71 1.64
C GLN A 222 -0.21 -8.22 1.12
N LEU A 223 -0.77 -7.16 1.70
CA LEU A 223 -2.02 -6.56 1.23
C LEU A 223 -1.93 -6.05 -0.22
N ARG A 224 -0.75 -5.57 -0.65
CA ARG A 224 -0.52 -5.18 -2.06
C ARG A 224 -0.55 -6.39 -2.99
N MET A 225 0.09 -7.49 -2.61
CA MET A 225 0.07 -8.74 -3.38
C MET A 225 -1.36 -9.31 -3.49
N GLU A 226 -2.11 -9.31 -2.39
CA GLU A 226 -3.51 -9.74 -2.38
C GLU A 226 -4.38 -8.87 -3.29
N ARG A 227 -4.21 -7.54 -3.23
CA ARG A 227 -4.91 -6.62 -4.13
C ARG A 227 -4.60 -6.91 -5.59
N GLU A 228 -3.33 -7.13 -5.94
CA GLU A 228 -2.93 -7.47 -7.32
C GLU A 228 -3.58 -8.78 -7.78
N HIS A 229 -3.59 -9.79 -6.92
CA HIS A 229 -4.27 -11.06 -7.19
C HIS A 229 -5.79 -10.88 -7.40
N PHE A 230 -6.44 -10.05 -6.59
CA PHE A 230 -7.86 -9.71 -6.78
C PHE A 230 -8.10 -8.98 -8.10
N GLU A 231 -7.23 -8.05 -8.48
CA GLU A 231 -7.34 -7.34 -9.76
C GLU A 231 -7.26 -8.29 -10.96
N ASP A 232 -6.35 -9.27 -10.92
CA ASP A 232 -6.21 -10.28 -11.97
C ASP A 232 -7.40 -11.25 -12.00
N THR A 233 -7.86 -11.70 -10.84
CA THR A 233 -9.09 -12.50 -10.72
C THR A 233 -10.29 -11.75 -11.30
N LEU A 234 -10.39 -10.44 -11.05
CA LEU A 234 -11.46 -9.60 -11.56
C LEU A 234 -11.36 -9.39 -13.08
N LYS A 235 -10.15 -9.29 -13.65
CA LYS A 235 -9.94 -9.32 -15.11
C LYS A 235 -10.42 -10.64 -15.71
N GLU A 236 -10.08 -11.76 -15.09
CA GLU A 236 -10.50 -13.09 -15.55
C GLU A 236 -12.03 -13.22 -15.55
N TYR A 237 -12.70 -12.77 -14.47
CA TYR A 237 -14.16 -12.75 -14.42
C TYR A 237 -14.78 -11.85 -15.49
N LYS A 238 -14.18 -10.67 -15.76
CA LYS A 238 -14.63 -9.78 -16.85
C LYS A 238 -14.50 -10.46 -18.21
N VAL A 239 -13.40 -11.17 -18.48
CA VAL A 239 -13.21 -11.94 -19.72
C VAL A 239 -14.24 -13.07 -19.83
N LYS A 240 -14.41 -13.87 -18.77
CA LYS A 240 -15.42 -14.95 -18.72
C LYS A 240 -16.84 -14.41 -18.95
N LEU A 241 -17.18 -13.27 -18.35
CA LEU A 241 -18.47 -12.61 -18.55
C LEU A 241 -18.62 -12.12 -19.99
N GLY A 242 -17.58 -11.52 -20.57
CA GLY A 242 -17.55 -11.09 -21.97
C GLY A 242 -17.77 -12.25 -22.94
N ILE A 243 -17.09 -13.39 -22.74
CA ILE A 243 -17.27 -14.62 -23.53
C ILE A 243 -18.71 -15.14 -23.38
N SER A 244 -19.25 -15.17 -22.16
CA SER A 244 -20.62 -15.62 -21.93
C SER A 244 -21.66 -14.75 -22.63
N LEU A 245 -21.51 -13.41 -22.56
CA LEU A 245 -22.39 -12.47 -23.26
C LEU A 245 -22.27 -12.60 -24.79
N ALA A 246 -21.05 -12.72 -25.32
CA ALA A 246 -20.83 -12.93 -26.75
C ALA A 246 -21.44 -14.25 -27.25
N SER A 247 -21.26 -15.34 -26.50
CA SER A 247 -21.85 -16.66 -26.81
C SER A 247 -23.38 -16.60 -26.82
N LYS A 248 -24.00 -15.92 -25.84
CA LYS A 248 -25.45 -15.69 -25.85
C LYS A 248 -25.90 -14.92 -27.09
N ASN A 249 -25.20 -13.86 -27.48
CA ASN A 249 -25.55 -13.07 -28.67
C ASN A 249 -25.42 -13.88 -29.98
N VAL A 250 -24.45 -14.79 -30.07
CA VAL A 250 -24.33 -15.71 -31.22
C VAL A 250 -25.51 -16.67 -31.27
N ASN A 251 -25.93 -17.22 -30.14
CA ASN A 251 -27.09 -18.12 -30.08
C ASN A 251 -28.39 -17.41 -30.46
N VAL A 252 -28.60 -16.16 -30.00
CA VAL A 252 -29.76 -15.34 -30.39
C VAL A 252 -29.75 -15.09 -31.90
N ARG A 253 -28.61 -14.67 -32.46
CA ARG A 253 -28.48 -14.43 -33.91
C ARG A 253 -28.69 -15.71 -34.73
N HIS A 254 -28.24 -16.85 -34.23
CA HIS A 254 -28.43 -18.15 -34.88
C HIS A 254 -29.91 -18.58 -34.87
N ALA A 255 -30.60 -18.37 -33.74
CA ALA A 255 -32.03 -18.63 -33.62
C ALA A 255 -32.86 -17.73 -34.56
N GLU A 256 -32.51 -16.45 -34.70
CA GLU A 256 -33.15 -15.54 -35.65
C GLU A 256 -32.94 -15.98 -37.11
N LEU A 257 -31.74 -16.44 -37.45
CA LEU A 257 -31.42 -16.96 -38.79
C LEU A 257 -32.20 -18.24 -39.13
N LEU A 258 -32.35 -19.14 -38.16
CA LEU A 258 -33.17 -20.34 -38.30
C LEU A 258 -34.65 -19.97 -38.49
N LYS A 259 -35.18 -19.03 -37.71
CA LYS A 259 -36.55 -18.55 -37.87
C LYS A 259 -36.80 -17.95 -39.25
N LYS A 260 -35.86 -17.15 -39.77
CA LYS A 260 -35.96 -16.59 -41.12
C LYS A 260 -35.95 -17.69 -42.20
N LYS A 261 -35.11 -18.72 -42.05
CA LYS A 261 -35.13 -19.88 -42.95
C LYS A 261 -36.44 -20.66 -42.87
N ASP A 262 -37.01 -20.82 -41.69
CA ASP A 262 -38.32 -21.45 -41.52
C ASP A 262 -39.43 -20.66 -42.21
N GLU A 263 -39.41 -19.32 -42.13
CA GLU A 263 -40.34 -18.46 -42.86
C GLU A 263 -40.20 -18.62 -44.39
N GLU A 264 -38.98 -18.71 -44.91
CA GLU A 264 -38.69 -18.97 -46.33
C GLU A 264 -39.18 -20.36 -46.77
N TYR A 265 -38.98 -21.39 -45.95
CA TYR A 265 -39.50 -22.73 -46.22
C TYR A 265 -41.03 -22.77 -46.20
N GLN A 266 -41.66 -22.08 -45.25
CA GLN A 266 -43.12 -21.96 -45.19
C GLN A 266 -43.68 -21.28 -46.45
N TYR A 267 -43.03 -20.22 -46.95
CA TYR A 267 -43.41 -19.58 -48.21
C TYR A 267 -43.28 -20.53 -49.42
N THR A 268 -42.20 -21.30 -49.47
CA THR A 268 -41.96 -22.28 -50.52
C THR A 268 -43.01 -23.40 -50.49
N ILE A 269 -43.35 -23.91 -49.31
CA ILE A 269 -44.40 -24.91 -49.11
C ILE A 269 -45.74 -24.36 -49.60
N GLN A 270 -46.12 -23.13 -49.22
CA GLN A 270 -47.37 -22.52 -49.69
C GLN A 270 -47.43 -22.39 -51.22
N ASN A 271 -46.32 -22.05 -51.86
CA ASN A 271 -46.25 -21.98 -53.33
C ASN A 271 -46.36 -23.36 -53.97
N LEU A 272 -45.75 -24.39 -53.38
CA LEU A 272 -45.88 -25.77 -53.83
C LEU A 272 -47.31 -26.28 -53.65
N GLU A 273 -47.96 -25.99 -52.53
CA GLU A 273 -49.38 -26.33 -52.29
C GLU A 273 -50.31 -25.66 -53.30
N LYS A 274 -50.09 -24.36 -53.61
CA LYS A 274 -50.83 -23.66 -54.66
C LYS A 274 -50.66 -24.33 -56.03
N ARG A 275 -49.41 -24.66 -56.40
CA ARG A 275 -49.10 -25.37 -57.66
C ARG A 275 -49.73 -26.76 -57.70
N LEU A 276 -49.72 -27.48 -56.59
CA LEU A 276 -50.35 -28.79 -56.47
C LEU A 276 -51.86 -28.68 -56.67
N LYS A 277 -52.52 -27.69 -56.03
CA LYS A 277 -53.95 -27.44 -56.19
C LYS A 277 -54.31 -27.10 -57.64
N ILE A 278 -53.53 -26.24 -58.30
CA ILE A 278 -53.70 -25.93 -59.73
C ILE A 278 -53.60 -27.21 -60.57
N SER A 279 -52.56 -28.02 -60.32
CA SER A 279 -52.35 -29.28 -61.05
C SER A 279 -53.48 -30.28 -60.81
N GLN A 280 -54.00 -30.38 -59.59
CA GLN A 280 -55.15 -31.20 -59.26
C GLN A 280 -56.41 -30.73 -60.00
N THR A 281 -56.69 -29.42 -60.02
CA THR A 281 -57.84 -28.89 -60.78
C THR A 281 -57.71 -29.13 -62.28
N GLU A 282 -56.49 -29.10 -62.83
CA GLU A 282 -56.25 -29.40 -64.23
C GLU A 282 -56.48 -30.88 -64.54
N ILE A 283 -56.02 -31.78 -63.65
CA ILE A 283 -56.31 -33.21 -63.73
C ILE A 283 -57.82 -33.47 -63.68
N GLU A 284 -58.56 -32.81 -62.79
CA GLU A 284 -60.03 -32.92 -62.73
C GLU A 284 -60.72 -32.42 -64.00
N LYS A 285 -60.26 -31.31 -64.58
CA LYS A 285 -60.76 -30.82 -65.88
C LYS A 285 -60.48 -31.82 -66.99
N LEU A 286 -59.27 -32.37 -67.05
CA LEU A 286 -58.90 -33.38 -68.03
C LEU A 286 -59.72 -34.66 -67.86
N LYS A 287 -59.95 -35.11 -66.62
CA LYS A 287 -60.81 -36.25 -66.31
C LYS A 287 -62.27 -35.99 -66.71
N SER A 288 -62.79 -34.80 -66.45
CA SER A 288 -64.14 -34.40 -66.86
C SER A 288 -64.27 -34.32 -68.39
N ARG A 289 -63.24 -33.78 -69.07
CA ARG A 289 -63.15 -33.76 -70.53
C ARG A 289 -63.09 -35.18 -71.11
N ALA A 290 -62.30 -36.06 -70.51
CA ALA A 290 -62.22 -37.48 -70.88
C ALA A 290 -63.57 -38.20 -70.73
N MET A 291 -64.32 -37.92 -69.65
CA MET A 291 -65.68 -38.45 -69.50
C MET A 291 -66.66 -37.92 -70.55
N LEU A 292 -66.59 -36.63 -70.90
CA LEU A 292 -67.40 -36.06 -71.98
C LEU A 292 -67.05 -36.68 -73.33
N THR A 293 -65.76 -36.86 -73.64
CA THR A 293 -65.34 -37.56 -74.86
C THR A 293 -65.75 -39.03 -74.84
N GLY A 294 -65.78 -39.69 -73.67
CA GLY A 294 -66.33 -41.04 -73.51
C GLY A 294 -67.82 -41.08 -73.87
N LYS A 295 -68.63 -40.16 -73.36
CA LYS A 295 -70.06 -40.02 -73.74
C LYS A 295 -70.23 -39.70 -75.22
N THR A 296 -69.32 -38.91 -75.79
CA THR A 296 -69.34 -38.60 -77.23
C THR A 296 -68.99 -39.83 -78.06
N ALA A 297 -68.06 -40.67 -77.59
CA ALA A 297 -67.68 -41.93 -78.21
C ALA A 297 -68.80 -42.98 -78.12
N ASP A 298 -69.48 -43.07 -76.98
CA ASP A 298 -70.65 -43.95 -76.78
C ASP A 298 -71.83 -43.53 -77.67
N SER A 299 -72.09 -42.22 -77.79
CA SER A 299 -73.06 -41.65 -78.74
C SER A 299 -72.69 -41.94 -80.20
N LEU A 300 -71.40 -41.86 -80.55
CA LEU A 300 -70.90 -42.21 -81.88
C LEU A 300 -71.00 -43.72 -82.16
N GLN A 301 -70.82 -44.55 -81.15
CA GLN A 301 -70.98 -46.00 -81.23
C GLN A 301 -72.46 -46.38 -81.37
N GLU A 302 -73.38 -45.70 -80.68
CA GLU A 302 -74.83 -45.88 -80.85
C GLU A 302 -75.30 -45.44 -82.25
N HIS A 303 -74.79 -44.31 -82.75
CA HIS A 303 -75.02 -43.85 -84.13
C HIS A 303 -74.46 -44.85 -85.15
N LYS A 304 -73.24 -45.37 -84.96
CA LYS A 304 -72.67 -46.44 -85.80
C LYS A 304 -73.45 -47.75 -85.71
N SER A 305 -74.02 -48.08 -84.54
CA SER A 305 -74.85 -49.28 -84.34
C SER A 305 -76.21 -49.16 -85.04
N ARG A 306 -76.80 -47.95 -85.07
CA ARG A 306 -77.97 -47.62 -85.91
C ARG A 306 -77.65 -47.68 -87.40
N LEU A 307 -76.49 -47.18 -87.83
CA LEU A 307 -76.02 -47.29 -89.22
C LEU A 307 -75.72 -48.74 -89.65
N LYS A 308 -75.36 -49.62 -88.72
CA LYS A 308 -75.12 -51.05 -89.00
C LYS A 308 -76.41 -51.83 -89.31
N LYS A 309 -77.60 -51.33 -88.91
CA LYS A 309 -78.90 -51.94 -89.28
C LYS A 309 -79.35 -51.64 -90.72
N TYR A 310 -78.76 -50.64 -91.39
CA TYR A 310 -79.13 -50.24 -92.75
C TYR A 310 -78.02 -50.47 -93.79
N ARG A 311 -76.95 -51.17 -93.42
CA ARG A 311 -75.76 -51.36 -94.26
C ARG A 311 -75.38 -52.85 -94.41
N ASN A 312 -76.38 -53.71 -94.60
CA ASN A 312 -76.20 -55.04 -95.20
C ASN A 312 -76.81 -54.98 -96.60
N GLY A 313 -76.00 -54.73 -97.63
CA GLY A 313 -76.51 -54.78 -99.00
C GLY A 313 -75.71 -54.08 -100.11
N PHE A 314 -74.50 -53.56 -99.87
CA PHE A 314 -73.67 -53.04 -100.98
C PHE A 314 -72.19 -53.35 -100.77
N SER A 315 -71.72 -54.36 -101.51
CA SER A 315 -70.32 -54.65 -101.81
C SER A 315 -69.88 -53.81 -103.00
N MET A 316 -68.77 -53.09 -102.88
CA MET A 316 -67.92 -52.77 -104.03
C MET A 316 -66.50 -52.52 -103.57
N GLU A 317 -65.61 -53.23 -104.26
CA GLU A 317 -64.18 -53.32 -104.10
C GLU A 317 -63.44 -52.15 -104.76
N PHE A 318 -62.29 -51.79 -104.15
CA PHE A 318 -61.07 -51.16 -104.68
C PHE A 318 -61.11 -49.86 -105.51
N ILE A 319 -60.28 -48.88 -105.06
CA ILE A 319 -59.16 -48.25 -105.81
C ILE A 319 -58.24 -47.55 -104.78
N THR A 320 -56.96 -47.92 -104.73
CA THR A 320 -55.84 -47.10 -104.23
C THR A 320 -55.36 -46.15 -105.33
N PRO A 321 -54.84 -44.94 -105.01
CA PRO A 321 -53.38 -44.77 -105.08
C PRO A 321 -52.72 -43.73 -104.14
N ARG A 322 -51.47 -44.05 -103.78
CA ARG A 322 -50.19 -43.28 -103.74
C ARG A 322 -50.09 -41.85 -103.13
N SER A 323 -49.31 -41.80 -102.03
CA SER A 323 -48.12 -40.96 -101.72
C SER A 323 -47.85 -39.63 -102.45
N PHE A 324 -47.54 -38.57 -101.69
CA PHE A 324 -46.32 -37.74 -101.84
C PHE A 324 -45.98 -36.94 -100.57
N ASP A 325 -44.68 -36.65 -100.45
CA ASP A 325 -43.88 -36.17 -99.32
C ASP A 325 -43.73 -34.63 -99.27
N LYS A 326 -43.43 -34.10 -98.06
CA LYS A 326 -42.59 -32.93 -97.69
C LYS A 326 -42.80 -31.53 -98.32
N LEU A 327 -42.92 -30.50 -97.46
CA LEU A 327 -41.86 -29.50 -97.14
C LEU A 327 -42.42 -28.26 -96.39
N ASN A 328 -41.81 -27.99 -95.22
CA ASN A 328 -41.41 -26.73 -94.55
C ASN A 328 -42.25 -25.43 -94.65
N PRO A 329 -42.28 -24.62 -93.57
CA PRO A 329 -41.57 -23.33 -93.68
C PRO A 329 -40.83 -22.83 -92.42
N ASN A 330 -39.72 -22.13 -92.67
CA ASN A 330 -38.97 -21.24 -91.77
C ASN A 330 -39.78 -19.99 -91.37
N SER A 331 -39.59 -19.46 -90.15
CA SER A 331 -39.30 -18.03 -89.92
C SER A 331 -38.76 -17.71 -88.50
N SER A 332 -37.58 -17.05 -88.49
CA SER A 332 -37.00 -16.03 -87.56
C SER A 332 -37.24 -16.15 -86.04
N GLY A 333 -36.26 -16.11 -85.13
CA GLY A 333 -35.04 -15.28 -85.08
C GLY A 333 -35.32 -13.96 -84.34
N TRP A 334 -34.73 -13.74 -83.15
CA TRP A 334 -34.20 -12.47 -82.59
C TRP A 334 -33.90 -12.59 -81.07
N THR A 335 -32.65 -12.29 -80.66
CA THR A 335 -32.20 -11.96 -79.29
C THR A 335 -32.36 -10.46 -79.01
N PRO A 336 -32.34 -10.00 -77.75
CA PRO A 336 -31.15 -9.22 -77.34
C PRO A 336 -30.69 -9.36 -75.88
N THR A 337 -29.40 -9.08 -75.71
CA THR A 337 -28.63 -8.85 -74.47
C THR A 337 -28.72 -7.38 -74.00
N ARG A 338 -28.77 -7.12 -72.68
CA ARG A 338 -28.34 -5.92 -71.89
C ARG A 338 -29.32 -5.69 -70.71
N GLY A 339 -28.92 -5.29 -69.51
CA GLY A 339 -27.63 -4.82 -69.01
C GLY A 339 -27.67 -4.67 -67.47
N SER A 340 -26.49 -4.45 -66.89
CA SER A 340 -26.25 -4.16 -65.47
C SER A 340 -26.97 -2.90 -64.97
N PRO A 341 -26.99 -2.68 -63.64
CA PRO A 341 -26.41 -1.43 -63.15
C PRO A 341 -25.26 -1.63 -62.18
N LYS A 342 -24.28 -0.74 -62.36
CA LYS A 342 -23.26 -0.33 -61.40
C LYS A 342 -23.90 0.37 -60.19
N GLY A 343 -23.17 0.34 -59.09
CA GLY A 343 -23.25 1.34 -58.02
C GLY A 343 -22.98 0.68 -56.68
N SER A 344 -22.22 1.22 -55.76
CA SER A 344 -21.25 2.32 -55.66
C SER A 344 -20.88 2.33 -54.17
N HIS A 345 -19.78 3.01 -53.83
CA HIS A 345 -19.38 3.36 -52.45
C HIS A 345 -18.80 2.20 -51.60
N ASP A 346 -17.77 2.36 -50.78
CA ASP A 346 -16.90 3.49 -50.49
C ASP A 346 -15.62 2.95 -49.84
N ARG A 347 -14.55 3.71 -50.07
CA ARG A 347 -13.32 3.76 -49.26
C ARG A 347 -13.63 3.83 -47.77
N ILE A 348 -12.93 3.05 -46.94
CA ILE A 348 -12.29 3.42 -45.66
C ILE A 348 -11.25 2.29 -45.43
N SER A 349 -9.93 2.41 -45.57
CA SER A 349 -8.95 3.28 -44.90
C SER A 349 -9.15 3.46 -43.39
N VAL A 350 -8.73 2.48 -42.60
CA VAL A 350 -8.15 2.80 -41.29
C VAL A 350 -6.87 1.99 -41.12
N GLY A 351 -5.76 2.69 -41.31
CA GLY A 351 -4.51 2.30 -40.70
C GLY A 351 -4.49 2.67 -39.22
N SER A 352 -3.28 2.56 -38.70
CA SER A 352 -2.83 3.09 -37.41
C SER A 352 -2.99 2.15 -36.23
N THR A 353 -2.00 1.25 -36.16
CA THR A 353 -1.31 0.87 -34.92
C THR A 353 -1.11 2.09 -34.03
N GLY A 354 -1.91 2.17 -32.96
CA GLY A 354 -1.71 3.14 -31.90
C GLY A 354 -0.39 2.89 -31.17
N SER A 355 0.58 3.76 -31.43
CA SER A 355 1.77 3.94 -30.59
C SER A 355 1.32 4.44 -29.22
N ILE A 356 1.59 3.66 -28.18
CA ILE A 356 1.43 4.09 -26.78
C ILE A 356 2.66 4.93 -26.45
N THR A 357 2.56 6.24 -26.62
CA THR A 357 3.50 7.17 -26.01
C THR A 357 3.29 7.16 -24.50
N LYS A 358 4.38 6.80 -23.83
CA LYS A 358 4.56 6.73 -22.39
C LYS A 358 4.45 8.14 -21.81
N THR A 359 3.29 8.48 -21.25
CA THR A 359 3.11 9.73 -20.51
C THR A 359 3.91 9.65 -19.21
N GLN A 360 5.02 10.39 -19.19
CA GLN A 360 5.87 10.56 -18.03
C GLN A 360 5.13 11.50 -17.03
N PRO A 361 5.02 11.15 -15.73
CA PRO A 361 4.42 12.06 -14.77
C PRO A 361 5.35 13.26 -14.48
N PRO A 362 4.80 14.45 -14.19
CA PRO A 362 5.58 15.66 -13.97
C PRO A 362 6.44 15.53 -12.72
N GLN A 363 7.73 15.81 -12.86
CA GLN A 363 8.62 16.00 -11.72
C GLN A 363 8.23 17.27 -10.97
N ILE A 364 7.68 17.08 -9.77
CA ILE A 364 7.46 18.16 -8.80
C ILE A 364 8.84 18.57 -8.28
N LYS A 365 9.35 19.71 -8.76
CA LYS A 365 10.49 20.40 -8.17
C LYS A 365 10.06 21.00 -6.84
N SER A 366 10.41 20.34 -5.73
CA SER A 366 10.34 20.94 -4.40
C SER A 366 11.44 22.00 -4.26
N LYS A 367 11.09 23.28 -4.42
CA LYS A 367 11.91 24.39 -3.95
C LYS A 367 11.91 24.38 -2.43
N SER A 368 13.02 23.98 -1.81
CA SER A 368 13.27 24.17 -0.38
C SER A 368 13.48 25.65 -0.10
N GLY A 369 12.44 26.32 0.40
CA GLY A 369 12.56 27.65 1.01
C GLY A 369 13.30 27.53 2.34
N ARG A 370 14.54 28.00 2.36
CA ARG A 370 15.33 28.22 3.59
C ARG A 370 14.82 29.50 4.23
N VAL A 371 13.98 29.37 5.25
CA VAL A 371 13.62 30.50 6.13
C VAL A 371 14.68 30.55 7.22
N SER A 372 15.60 31.50 7.07
CA SER A 372 16.42 31.99 8.18
C SER A 372 15.60 33.03 8.92
N LEU A 373 15.43 32.87 10.22
CA LEU A 373 14.99 33.95 11.11
C LEU A 373 15.91 33.97 12.36
N PRO A 374 16.13 35.16 12.93
CA PRO A 374 17.21 35.47 13.88
C PRO A 374 17.09 34.82 15.24
#